data_AF-A0AAW4J2T5-F1
#
_entry.id   AF-A0AAW4J2T5-F1
#
_cell.length_a   1.000
_cell.length_b   1.000
_cell.length_c   1.000
_cell.angle_alpha   90.00
_cell.angle_beta   90.00
_cell.angle_gamma   90.00
#
_symmetry.space_group_name_H-M   'P 1'
#
loop_
_entity.id
_entity.type
_entity.pdbx_description
1 polymer ?
#
loop_
_entity_poly.entity_id
_entity_poly.type
_entity_poly.pdbx_seq_one_letter_code
_entity_poly.pdbx_strand_id
1 'polypeptide(L)'
;MKKLLIAGLFTFSLVGCASTPLQPQTTAQETIRYSSSPCFGTCPIYSVEVSPNGSVHFDGKQYTKVTGTQDLTVDPSVYKKLQQELKTYRPETGANVKTTGCEETATDQPNAYFSWKSPDGTVTNLSHYMGCISPANAELNKLIEKLPKLIGIEDLVS
;
A
#
# COMPACT_ATOMS: atom_id res chain seq x y z
N MET A 1 4.40 -28.00 -82.86
CA MET A 1 5.23 -27.26 -81.89
C MET A 1 4.35 -26.71 -80.78
N LYS A 2 4.86 -26.71 -79.54
CA LYS A 2 4.31 -26.06 -78.32
C LYS A 2 3.21 -26.86 -77.57
N LYS A 3 3.58 -27.69 -76.58
CA LYS A 3 3.78 -27.45 -75.11
C LYS A 3 2.48 -27.74 -74.33
N LEU A 4 2.36 -28.89 -73.67
CA LEU A 4 2.87 -29.27 -72.33
C LEU A 4 1.86 -28.94 -71.21
N LEU A 5 1.42 -30.04 -70.59
CA LEU A 5 0.80 -30.24 -69.27
C LEU A 5 1.31 -29.28 -68.19
N ILE A 6 0.49 -29.01 -67.16
CA ILE A 6 0.80 -29.26 -65.74
C ILE A 6 -0.50 -29.08 -64.92
N ALA A 7 -0.97 -30.20 -64.37
CA ALA A 7 -1.84 -30.22 -63.20
C ALA A 7 -0.95 -30.09 -61.96
N GLY A 8 -1.35 -29.26 -61.00
CA GLY A 8 -0.63 -29.07 -59.74
C GLY A 8 -1.54 -28.52 -58.66
N LEU A 9 -2.11 -29.42 -57.86
CA LEU A 9 -2.79 -29.13 -56.61
C LEU A 9 -1.87 -28.30 -55.71
N PHE A 10 -2.30 -27.09 -55.33
CA PHE A 10 -1.60 -26.29 -54.32
C PHE A 10 -2.27 -26.47 -52.96
N THR A 11 -1.43 -26.89 -52.02
CA THR A 11 -1.68 -27.32 -50.66
C THR A 11 -2.27 -26.24 -49.75
N PHE A 12 -3.29 -26.64 -48.99
CA PHE A 12 -3.94 -25.90 -47.91
C PHE A 12 -2.92 -25.64 -46.78
N SER A 13 -2.62 -24.36 -46.48
CA SER A 13 -1.76 -23.98 -45.36
C SER A 13 -2.62 -23.72 -44.13
N LEU A 14 -2.45 -24.55 -43.09
CA LEU A 14 -3.10 -24.42 -41.79
C LEU A 14 -2.67 -23.12 -41.10
N VAL A 15 -3.63 -22.24 -40.83
CA VAL A 15 -3.49 -21.08 -39.96
C VAL A 15 -3.40 -21.57 -38.52
N GLY A 16 -2.19 -21.59 -37.96
CA GLY A 16 -1.96 -21.88 -36.55
C GLY A 16 -2.33 -20.68 -35.69
N CYS A 17 -3.39 -20.81 -34.88
CA CYS A 17 -3.65 -19.87 -33.79
C CYS A 17 -2.58 -20.06 -32.71
N ALA A 18 -1.60 -19.16 -32.66
CA ALA A 18 -0.72 -19.05 -31.50
C ALA A 18 -1.54 -18.48 -30.33
N SER A 19 -1.91 -19.34 -29.39
CA SER A 19 -2.51 -18.91 -28.13
C SER A 19 -1.42 -18.28 -27.26
N THR A 20 -1.38 -16.95 -27.18
CA THR A 20 -0.57 -16.26 -26.19
C THR A 20 -1.05 -16.69 -24.79
N PRO A 21 -0.18 -17.22 -23.91
CA PRO A 21 -0.59 -17.48 -22.54
C PRO A 21 -1.04 -16.16 -21.91
N LEU A 22 -2.27 -16.14 -21.40
CA LEU A 22 -2.80 -15.04 -20.61
C LEU A 22 -1.91 -14.91 -19.37
N GLN A 23 -1.02 -13.92 -19.37
CA GLN A 23 -0.28 -13.56 -18.18
C GLN A 23 -1.32 -13.18 -17.11
N PRO A 24 -1.22 -13.71 -15.87
CA PRO A 24 -2.19 -13.41 -14.82
C PRO A 24 -2.32 -11.89 -14.73
N GLN A 25 -3.52 -11.40 -15.00
CA GLN A 25 -3.86 -10.00 -14.81
C GLN A 25 -3.85 -9.79 -13.30
N THR A 26 -2.68 -9.52 -12.72
CA THR A 26 -2.61 -8.90 -11.39
C THR A 26 -3.37 -7.60 -11.55
N THR A 27 -4.63 -7.59 -11.09
CA THR A 27 -5.37 -6.36 -10.89
C THR A 27 -4.45 -5.45 -10.10
N ALA A 28 -4.05 -4.34 -10.72
CA ALA A 28 -3.18 -3.39 -10.05
C ALA A 28 -3.91 -2.99 -8.76
N GLN A 29 -3.29 -3.27 -7.63
CA GLN A 29 -3.85 -2.96 -6.31
C GLN A 29 -3.26 -1.63 -5.83
N GLU A 30 -3.97 -0.97 -4.93
CA GLU A 30 -3.51 0.28 -4.34
C GLU A 30 -2.17 0.10 -3.60
N THR A 31 -1.43 1.18 -3.39
CA THR A 31 -0.35 1.21 -2.39
C THR A 31 -0.89 1.85 -1.11
N ILE A 32 -0.35 1.45 0.04
CA ILE A 32 -0.72 2.03 1.34
C ILE A 32 0.49 2.76 1.91
N ARG A 33 0.35 4.07 2.10
CA ARG A 33 1.35 4.89 2.79
C ARG A 33 0.87 5.24 4.18
N TYR A 34 1.75 5.09 5.17
CA TYR A 34 1.58 5.54 6.54
C TYR A 34 2.68 6.53 6.90
N SER A 35 2.36 7.61 7.62
CA SER A 35 3.35 8.52 8.19
C SER A 35 2.92 9.08 9.54
N SER A 36 3.90 9.35 10.40
CA SER A 36 3.72 10.00 11.69
C SER A 36 4.12 11.48 11.64
N SER A 37 3.37 12.33 12.35
CA SER A 37 3.75 13.73 12.56
C SER A 37 4.72 13.88 13.73
N PRO A 38 5.38 15.04 13.88
CA PRO A 38 6.04 15.43 15.12
C PRO A 38 5.06 15.46 16.31
N CYS A 39 5.63 15.43 17.52
CA CYS A 39 4.97 15.54 18.81
C CYS A 39 5.86 16.37 19.76
N PHE A 40 5.39 16.73 20.96
CA PHE A 40 6.27 17.35 21.95
C PHE A 40 7.07 16.26 22.67
N GLY A 41 8.33 16.07 22.27
CA GLY A 41 9.21 15.03 22.79
C GLY A 41 9.97 14.32 21.68
N THR A 42 10.10 13.00 21.80
CA THR A 42 10.91 12.16 20.91
C THR A 42 10.07 11.15 20.12
N CYS A 43 8.88 11.55 19.65
CA CYS A 43 8.09 10.67 18.79
C CYS A 43 8.79 10.50 17.43
N PRO A 44 8.93 9.26 16.92
CA PRO A 44 9.52 9.02 15.61
C PRO A 44 8.76 9.71 14.50
N ILE A 45 9.49 10.41 13.63
CA ILE A 45 8.96 11.07 12.44
C ILE A 45 9.43 10.28 11.23
N TYR A 46 8.51 9.60 10.53
CA TYR A 46 8.83 8.80 9.36
C TYR A 46 7.62 8.65 8.42
N SER A 47 7.91 8.10 7.25
CA SER A 47 6.88 7.53 6.39
C SER A 47 7.28 6.17 5.85
N VAL A 48 6.27 5.38 5.52
CA VAL A 48 6.44 4.06 4.94
C VAL A 48 5.38 3.83 3.89
N GLU A 49 5.77 3.39 2.71
CA GLU A 49 4.86 2.95 1.64
C GLU A 49 4.99 1.43 1.48
N VAL A 50 3.85 0.74 1.56
CA VAL A 50 3.76 -0.72 1.39
C VAL A 50 3.01 -1.01 0.10
N SER A 51 3.65 -1.76 -0.79
CA SER A 51 3.11 -2.16 -2.08
C SER A 51 2.49 -3.57 -2.04
N PRO A 52 1.54 -3.88 -2.95
CA PRO A 52 0.89 -5.20 -3.02
C PRO A 52 1.82 -6.40 -3.22
N ASN A 53 3.00 -6.16 -3.81
CA ASN A 53 4.02 -7.17 -4.04
C ASN A 53 4.94 -7.39 -2.82
N GLY A 54 4.72 -6.70 -1.70
CA GLY A 54 5.56 -6.78 -0.51
C GLY A 54 6.74 -5.81 -0.48
N SER A 55 6.91 -4.93 -1.48
CA SER A 55 7.91 -3.85 -1.41
C SER A 55 7.53 -2.86 -0.31
N VAL A 56 8.49 -2.50 0.53
CA VAL A 56 8.34 -1.51 1.60
C VAL A 56 9.39 -0.42 1.41
N HIS A 57 8.94 0.81 1.22
CA HIS A 57 9.79 2.00 1.11
C HIS A 57 9.66 2.84 2.38
N PHE A 58 10.66 2.78 3.25
CA PHE A 58 10.72 3.54 4.48
C PHE A 58 11.55 4.81 4.28
N ASP A 59 11.13 5.90 4.92
CA ASP A 59 11.84 7.19 4.95
C ASP A 59 11.77 7.78 6.36
N GLY A 60 12.84 7.59 7.13
CA GLY A 60 12.97 8.10 8.49
C GLY A 60 13.50 9.53 8.49
N LYS A 61 12.90 10.42 9.28
CA LYS A 61 13.29 11.84 9.36
C LYS A 61 14.01 12.17 10.66
N GLN A 62 13.38 11.91 11.80
CA GLN A 62 13.91 12.29 13.11
C GLN A 62 13.36 11.37 14.19
N TYR A 63 14.15 11.16 15.26
CA TYR A 63 13.81 10.24 16.36
C TYR A 63 13.46 8.82 15.89
N THR A 64 13.96 8.41 14.72
CA THR A 64 13.93 7.01 14.26
C THR A 64 15.28 6.36 14.57
N LYS A 65 15.34 5.01 14.62
CA LYS A 65 16.63 4.31 14.75
C LYS A 65 17.49 4.50 13.51
N VAL A 66 16.84 4.60 12.34
CA VAL A 66 17.50 4.87 11.05
C VAL A 66 16.89 6.12 10.41
N THR A 67 17.73 7.09 10.06
CA THR A 67 17.34 8.27 9.29
C THR A 67 17.67 8.06 7.81
N GLY A 68 16.82 8.57 6.92
CA GLY A 68 16.92 8.39 5.48
C GLY A 68 16.08 7.23 4.96
N THR A 69 16.27 6.93 3.67
CA THR A 69 15.50 5.92 2.96
C THR A 69 16.02 4.52 3.20
N GLN A 70 15.12 3.56 3.41
CA GLN A 70 15.42 2.13 3.48
C GLN A 70 14.38 1.34 2.68
N ASP A 71 14.86 0.45 1.82
CA ASP A 71 14.00 -0.41 1.02
C ASP A 71 14.08 -1.84 1.56
N LEU A 72 12.91 -2.43 1.78
CA LEU A 72 12.77 -3.76 2.34
C LEU A 72 11.77 -4.57 1.50
N THR A 73 11.81 -5.88 1.67
CA THR A 73 10.81 -6.78 1.10
C THR A 73 10.23 -7.63 2.22
N VAL A 74 8.91 -7.62 2.33
CA VAL A 74 8.15 -8.52 3.20
C VAL A 74 7.34 -9.50 2.37
N ASP A 75 6.82 -10.55 3.00
CA ASP A 75 5.90 -11.46 2.30
C ASP A 75 4.64 -10.70 1.84
N PRO A 76 4.14 -10.89 0.60
CA PRO A 76 2.93 -10.22 0.11
C PRO A 76 1.68 -10.41 1.00
N SER A 77 1.64 -11.44 1.85
CA SER A 77 0.59 -11.62 2.86
C SER A 77 0.56 -10.51 3.91
N VAL A 78 1.69 -9.85 4.18
CA VAL A 78 1.77 -8.67 5.07
C VAL A 78 0.92 -7.54 4.54
N TYR A 79 1.00 -7.24 3.24
CA TYR A 79 0.16 -6.22 2.60
C TYR A 79 -1.33 -6.57 2.71
N LYS A 80 -1.69 -7.84 2.44
CA LYS A 80 -3.08 -8.30 2.58
C LYS A 80 -3.60 -8.15 4.02
N LYS A 81 -2.75 -8.44 5.01
CA LYS A 81 -3.08 -8.27 6.42
C LYS A 81 -3.24 -6.79 6.77
N LEU A 82 -2.34 -5.93 6.31
CA LEU A 82 -2.45 -4.47 6.47
C LEU A 82 -3.76 -3.93 5.89
N GLN A 83 -4.13 -4.33 4.68
CA GLN A 83 -5.41 -3.98 4.07
C GLN A 83 -6.60 -4.42 4.95
N GLN A 84 -6.54 -5.63 5.49
CA GLN A 84 -7.61 -6.17 6.32
C GLN A 84 -7.75 -5.42 7.65
N GLU A 85 -6.65 -5.14 8.33
CA GLU A 85 -6.64 -4.37 9.60
C GLU A 85 -7.18 -2.94 9.38
N LEU A 86 -6.85 -2.32 8.24
CA LEU A 86 -7.27 -0.95 7.92
C LEU A 86 -8.65 -0.86 7.25
N LYS A 87 -9.28 -1.98 6.91
CA LYS A 87 -10.49 -2.03 6.06
C LYS A 87 -11.63 -1.14 6.60
N THR A 88 -11.87 -1.18 7.90
CA THR A 88 -12.95 -0.40 8.55
C THR A 88 -12.60 1.08 8.67
N TYR A 89 -11.33 1.44 8.62
CA TYR A 89 -10.85 2.82 8.74
C TYR A 89 -10.63 3.50 7.39
N ARG A 90 -10.49 2.73 6.30
CA ARG A 90 -10.33 3.28 4.95
C ARG A 90 -11.58 4.08 4.56
N PRO A 91 -11.44 5.38 4.25
CA PRO A 91 -12.54 6.21 3.77
C PRO A 91 -13.05 5.79 2.38
N GLU A 92 -14.12 6.44 1.92
CA GLU A 92 -14.56 6.34 0.53
C GLU A 92 -13.44 6.79 -0.43
N THR A 93 -13.37 6.15 -1.61
CA THR A 93 -12.31 6.41 -2.57
C THR A 93 -12.28 7.89 -3.00
N GLY A 94 -11.10 8.50 -2.91
CA GLY A 94 -10.88 9.91 -3.23
C GLY A 94 -11.17 10.88 -2.08
N ALA A 95 -11.69 10.39 -0.94
CA ALA A 95 -11.98 11.24 0.20
C ALA A 95 -10.69 11.68 0.93
N ASN A 96 -10.78 12.82 1.62
CA ASN A 96 -9.78 13.30 2.56
C ASN A 96 -10.50 13.60 3.87
N VAL A 97 -10.30 12.74 4.88
CA VAL A 97 -11.07 12.82 6.13
C VAL A 97 -10.16 12.78 7.34
N LYS A 98 -10.66 13.35 8.45
CA LYS A 98 -10.07 13.24 9.78
C LYS A 98 -10.98 12.41 10.67
N THR A 99 -10.43 11.57 11.54
CA THR A 99 -11.24 10.90 12.57
C THR A 99 -11.95 11.91 13.48
N THR A 100 -13.15 11.55 13.93
CA THR A 100 -14.01 12.38 14.78
C THR A 100 -14.36 11.64 16.08
N GLY A 101 -15.30 12.17 16.86
CA GLY A 101 -15.79 11.50 18.06
C GLY A 101 -14.76 11.43 19.19
N CYS A 102 -14.05 12.54 19.41
CA CYS A 102 -13.12 12.67 20.51
C CYS A 102 -13.85 13.11 21.78
N GLU A 103 -13.78 12.28 22.82
CA GLU A 103 -14.40 12.60 24.11
C GLU A 103 -13.43 13.41 24.97
N GLU A 104 -12.17 12.95 25.01
CA GLU A 104 -11.08 13.64 25.70
C GLU A 104 -9.82 13.69 24.83
N THR A 105 -8.91 14.60 25.16
CA THR A 105 -7.65 14.78 24.43
C THR A 105 -6.45 14.72 25.37
N ALA A 106 -5.56 13.76 25.15
CA ALA A 106 -4.19 13.84 25.61
C ALA A 106 -3.42 14.75 24.64
N THR A 107 -2.88 15.86 25.13
CA THR A 107 -2.08 16.78 24.31
C THR A 107 -0.75 16.14 23.90
N ASP A 108 -0.03 16.81 23.00
CA ASP A 108 1.37 16.49 22.68
C ASP A 108 1.64 15.17 21.97
N GLN A 109 0.59 14.44 21.60
CA GLN A 109 0.66 13.22 20.78
C GLN A 109 0.81 13.52 19.28
N PRO A 110 1.36 12.60 18.47
CA PRO A 110 1.46 12.77 17.03
C PRO A 110 0.11 12.54 16.32
N ASN A 111 0.05 12.95 15.06
CA ASN A 111 -0.95 12.47 14.11
C ASN A 111 -0.38 11.26 13.33
N ALA A 112 -1.24 10.30 13.05
CA ALA A 112 -1.04 9.28 12.04
C ALA A 112 -1.77 9.68 10.75
N TYR A 113 -1.09 9.60 9.62
CA TYR A 113 -1.66 9.83 8.31
C TYR A 113 -1.59 8.55 7.48
N PHE A 114 -2.72 8.17 6.89
CA PHE A 114 -2.81 7.07 5.93
C PHE A 114 -3.22 7.61 4.57
N SER A 115 -2.59 7.08 3.52
CA SER A 115 -2.91 7.39 2.13
C SER A 115 -2.98 6.09 1.32
N TRP A 116 -4.10 5.85 0.67
CA TRP A 116 -4.27 4.78 -0.32
C TRP A 116 -4.19 5.38 -1.70
N LYS A 117 -3.21 4.97 -2.49
CA LYS A 117 -3.05 5.44 -3.88
C LYS A 117 -3.43 4.33 -4.84
N SER A 118 -4.54 4.54 -5.54
CA SER A 118 -5.05 3.64 -6.56
C SER A 118 -4.17 3.67 -7.82
N PRO A 119 -4.20 2.61 -8.67
CA PRO A 119 -3.40 2.56 -9.90
C PRO A 119 -3.71 3.68 -10.90
N ASP A 120 -4.94 4.21 -10.89
CA ASP A 120 -5.36 5.35 -11.72
C ASP A 120 -4.87 6.71 -11.18
N GLY A 121 -4.16 6.71 -10.05
CA GLY A 121 -3.64 7.91 -9.39
C GLY A 121 -4.58 8.53 -8.37
N THR A 122 -5.80 8.02 -8.19
CA THR A 122 -6.72 8.48 -7.15
C THR A 122 -6.10 8.26 -5.76
N VAL A 123 -6.20 9.26 -4.89
CA VAL A 123 -5.66 9.20 -3.53
C VAL A 123 -6.78 9.35 -2.51
N THR A 124 -6.86 8.40 -1.58
CA THR A 124 -7.76 8.45 -0.42
C THR A 124 -6.94 8.70 0.83
N ASN A 125 -7.36 9.61 1.72
CA ASN A 125 -6.58 10.02 2.89
C ASN A 125 -7.38 9.94 4.19
N LEU A 126 -6.72 9.47 5.24
CA LEU A 126 -7.20 9.52 6.62
C LEU A 126 -6.15 10.20 7.50
N SER A 127 -6.57 11.21 8.26
CA SER A 127 -5.81 11.80 9.36
C SER A 127 -6.39 11.36 10.69
N HIS A 128 -5.53 10.91 11.61
CA HIS A 128 -5.93 10.50 12.94
C HIS A 128 -5.03 11.14 14.00
N TYR A 129 -5.62 11.82 14.97
CA TYR A 129 -4.87 12.36 16.10
C TYR A 129 -4.76 11.31 17.19
N MET A 130 -3.53 10.82 17.48
CA MET A 130 -3.33 9.73 18.42
C MET A 130 -3.64 10.10 19.88
N GLY A 131 -3.63 11.40 20.19
CA GLY A 131 -4.06 11.90 21.49
C GLY A 131 -5.56 11.90 21.72
N CYS A 132 -6.35 11.45 20.74
CA CYS A 132 -7.79 11.38 20.90
C CYS A 132 -8.21 10.16 21.74
N ILE A 133 -8.91 10.41 22.85
CA ILE A 133 -9.37 9.39 23.78
C ILE A 133 -10.88 9.21 23.58
N SER A 134 -11.25 8.07 23.01
CA SER A 134 -12.60 7.50 23.01
C SER A 134 -12.52 6.02 22.59
N PRO A 135 -13.54 5.18 22.82
CA PRO A 135 -13.45 3.75 22.51
C PRO A 135 -13.07 3.43 21.05
N ALA A 136 -13.63 4.14 20.08
CA ALA A 136 -13.32 3.93 18.66
C ALA A 136 -11.90 4.40 18.28
N ASN A 137 -11.45 5.53 18.81
CA ASN A 137 -10.10 6.05 18.55
C ASN A 137 -9.03 5.18 19.26
N ALA A 138 -9.34 4.60 20.42
CA ALA A 138 -8.44 3.71 21.14
C ALA A 138 -8.12 2.42 20.36
N GLU A 139 -9.08 1.86 19.62
CA GLU A 139 -8.82 0.68 18.77
C GLU A 139 -7.90 1.02 17.59
N LEU A 140 -8.09 2.19 16.95
CA LEU A 140 -7.19 2.64 15.89
C LEU A 140 -5.77 2.94 16.43
N ASN A 141 -5.66 3.55 17.61
CA ASN A 141 -4.36 3.76 18.28
C ASN A 141 -3.61 2.44 18.50
N LYS A 142 -4.28 1.43 19.07
CA LYS A 142 -3.68 0.09 19.29
C LYS A 142 -3.25 -0.58 17.98
N LEU A 143 -3.97 -0.34 16.88
CA LEU A 143 -3.56 -0.83 15.57
C LEU A 143 -2.29 -0.11 15.10
N ILE A 144 -2.26 1.23 15.17
CA ILE A 144 -1.12 2.07 14.77
C ILE A 144 0.15 1.67 15.52
N GLU A 145 0.07 1.46 16.84
CA GLU A 145 1.20 1.02 17.67
C GLU A 145 1.80 -0.32 17.22
N LYS A 146 0.99 -1.21 16.62
CA LYS A 146 1.44 -2.52 16.12
C LYS A 146 1.94 -2.47 14.69
N LEU A 147 1.70 -1.38 13.95
CA LEU A 147 2.05 -1.29 12.54
C LEU A 147 3.54 -1.50 12.27
N PRO A 148 4.49 -0.92 13.03
CA PRO A 148 5.91 -1.11 12.74
C PRO A 148 6.29 -2.59 12.64
N LYS A 149 5.83 -3.40 13.59
CA LYS A 149 6.04 -4.85 13.57
C LYS A 149 5.25 -5.56 12.48
N LEU A 150 4.01 -5.13 12.23
CA LEU A 150 3.18 -5.75 11.18
C LEU A 150 3.83 -5.63 9.80
N ILE A 151 4.42 -4.47 9.50
CA ILE A 151 4.96 -4.14 8.17
C ILE A 151 6.50 -4.32 8.08
N GLY A 152 7.13 -4.87 9.12
CA GLY A 152 8.55 -5.26 9.12
C GLY A 152 9.53 -4.10 9.26
N ILE A 153 9.17 -3.02 9.95
CA ILE A 153 10.02 -1.84 10.17
C ILE A 153 10.36 -1.60 11.66
N GLU A 154 10.10 -2.57 12.55
CA GLU A 154 10.34 -2.44 14.00
C GLU A 154 11.79 -2.13 14.38
N ASP A 155 12.75 -2.55 13.54
CA ASP A 155 14.18 -2.28 13.73
C ASP A 155 14.60 -0.92 13.16
N LEU A 156 13.72 -0.24 12.42
CA LEU A 156 13.97 1.10 11.85
C LEU A 156 13.38 2.23 12.68
N VAL A 157 12.34 1.93 13.47
CA VAL A 157 11.61 2.87 14.32
C VAL A 157 12.01 2.65 15.80
N SER A 158 12.19 3.74 16.55
CA SER A 158 12.61 3.68 17.97
C SER A 158 11.48 3.29 18.90
#